data_AF-A0A6G4AGM0-F1
#
_entry.id   AF-A0A6G4AGM0-F1
#
_cell.length_a   1.000
_cell.length_b   1.000
_cell.length_c   1.000
_cell.angle_alpha   90.00
_cell.angle_beta   90.00
_cell.angle_gamma   90.00
#
_symmetry.space_group_name_H-M   'P 1'
#
loop_
_entity.id
_entity.type
_entity.pdbx_description
1 polymer ?
#
loop_
_entity_poly.entity_id
_entity_poly.type
_entity_poly.pdbx_seq_one_letter_code
_entity_poly.pdbx_strand_id
1 'polypeptide(L)'
;MPDTIATLGRRLAKLERRVTTLERARRVPYPEWRDLSLTGATTIPDSTRPPQLRANLWGTLELSGRIGLADGRAVDGAVIALLPEDCWPEVPRTVSVASDAARRELHVELTPKGGMISRLQDGWTVKATWISLDNVSVRLNGQEEE
;
A
#
# COMPACT_ATOMS: atom_id res chain seq x y z
N MET A 1 15.43 -39.72 1.82
CA MET A 1 15.55 -38.78 2.96
C MET A 1 16.08 -37.46 2.44
N PRO A 2 15.39 -36.32 2.67
CA PRO A 2 15.98 -35.02 2.40
C PRO A 2 17.18 -34.79 3.33
N ASP A 3 18.25 -34.24 2.79
CA ASP A 3 19.47 -33.96 3.54
C ASP A 3 19.25 -32.75 4.46
N THR A 4 19.11 -33.02 5.75
CA THR A 4 18.86 -32.03 6.80
C THR A 4 19.97 -30.98 6.86
N ILE A 5 21.22 -31.38 6.63
CA ILE A 5 22.39 -30.48 6.67
C ILE A 5 22.32 -29.51 5.49
N ALA A 6 22.04 -30.00 4.29
CA ALA A 6 21.87 -29.15 3.11
C ALA A 6 20.68 -28.17 3.25
N THR A 7 19.62 -28.57 3.94
CA THR A 7 18.46 -27.73 4.21
C THR A 7 18.76 -26.63 5.22
N LEU A 8 19.47 -26.96 6.31
CA LEU A 8 19.94 -25.98 7.28
C LEU A 8 20.93 -24.99 6.65
N GLY A 9 21.87 -25.47 5.82
CA GLY A 9 22.81 -24.61 5.10
C GLY A 9 22.11 -23.59 4.20
N ARG A 10 21.07 -24.00 3.47
CA ARG A 10 20.25 -23.09 2.63
C ARG A 10 19.49 -22.05 3.46
N ARG A 11 18.94 -22.44 4.62
CA ARG A 11 18.24 -21.52 5.53
C ARG A 11 19.20 -20.48 6.13
N LEU A 12 20.40 -20.90 6.54
CA LEU A 12 21.43 -20.01 7.06
C LEU A 12 21.86 -18.98 6.01
N ALA A 13 22.15 -19.41 4.79
CA ALA A 13 22.51 -18.51 3.69
C ALA A 13 21.38 -17.51 3.36
N LYS A 14 20.11 -17.92 3.44
CA LYS A 14 18.97 -17.02 3.27
C LYS A 14 18.90 -15.98 4.40
N LEU A 15 19.19 -16.37 5.63
CA LEU A 15 19.26 -15.47 6.78
C LEU A 15 20.43 -14.47 6.67
N GLU A 16 21.63 -14.93 6.35
CA GLU A 16 22.82 -14.07 6.17
C GLU A 16 22.59 -13.00 5.09
N ARG A 17 21.98 -13.39 3.96
CA ARG A 17 21.58 -12.44 2.91
C ARG A 17 20.59 -11.40 3.44
N ARG A 18 19.57 -11.82 4.19
CA ARG A 18 18.60 -10.90 4.80
C ARG A 18 19.28 -9.94 5.77
N VAL A 19 20.15 -10.43 6.65
CA VAL A 19 20.88 -9.59 7.62
C VAL A 19 21.76 -8.58 6.90
N THR A 20 22.52 -9.00 5.89
CA THR A 20 23.38 -8.11 5.11
C THR A 20 22.56 -7.01 4.40
N THR A 21 21.41 -7.36 3.83
CA THR A 21 20.49 -6.39 3.23
C THR A 21 19.95 -5.41 4.27
N LEU A 22 19.59 -5.88 5.47
CA LEU A 22 19.09 -5.04 6.56
C LEU A 22 20.17 -4.08 7.09
N GLU A 23 21.41 -4.54 7.27
CA GLU A 23 22.52 -3.71 7.73
C GLU A 23 22.89 -2.64 6.71
N ARG A 24 22.88 -2.97 5.42
CA ARG A 24 23.04 -1.98 4.35
C ARG A 24 21.90 -0.98 4.37
N ALA A 25 20.65 -1.46 4.46
CA ALA A 25 19.47 -0.61 4.51
C ALA A 25 19.49 0.35 5.70
N ARG A 26 19.99 -0.07 6.88
CA ARG A 26 20.13 0.79 8.05
C ARG A 26 21.08 1.98 7.85
N ARG A 27 22.03 1.87 6.92
CA ARG A 27 23.01 2.93 6.60
C ARG A 27 22.53 3.85 5.47
N VAL A 28 21.44 3.48 4.79
CA VAL A 28 20.87 4.27 3.70
C VAL A 28 19.87 5.27 4.30
N PRO A 29 19.85 6.53 3.85
CA PRO A 29 18.84 7.48 4.25
C PRO A 29 17.43 6.94 4.04
N TYR A 30 16.51 7.29 4.94
CA TYR A 30 15.13 6.89 4.77
C TYR A 30 14.57 7.49 3.47
N PRO A 31 13.84 6.73 2.64
CA PRO A 31 13.29 7.25 1.40
C PRO A 31 12.38 8.47 1.63
N GLU A 32 12.52 9.46 0.77
CA GLU A 32 11.67 10.65 0.78
C GLU A 32 10.24 10.30 0.33
N TRP A 33 9.29 11.11 0.77
CA TRP A 33 7.92 11.05 0.30
C TRP A 33 7.85 11.52 -1.15
N ARG A 34 7.06 10.82 -1.96
CA ARG A 34 6.78 11.15 -3.36
C ARG A 34 5.27 11.35 -3.53
N ASP A 35 4.88 12.25 -4.41
CA ASP A 35 3.46 12.47 -4.68
C ASP A 35 2.81 11.24 -5.33
N LEU A 36 1.61 10.91 -4.89
CA LEU A 36 0.81 9.83 -5.43
C LEU A 36 -0.01 10.34 -6.62
N SER A 37 0.16 9.69 -7.77
CA SER A 37 -0.61 10.00 -8.98
C SER A 37 -2.07 9.62 -8.82
N LEU A 38 -2.92 10.65 -8.71
CA LEU A 38 -4.37 10.52 -8.63
C LEU A 38 -5.00 10.29 -10.00
N THR A 39 -6.17 9.64 -10.05
CA THR A 39 -6.95 9.57 -11.28
C THR A 39 -7.71 10.88 -11.50
N GLY A 40 -7.99 11.24 -12.76
CA GLY A 40 -8.62 12.52 -13.09
C GLY A 40 -10.02 12.76 -12.49
N ALA A 41 -10.67 11.71 -11.98
CA ALA A 41 -11.94 11.80 -11.27
C ALA A 41 -11.77 12.12 -9.76
N THR A 42 -10.56 12.00 -9.22
CA THR A 42 -10.25 12.27 -7.81
C THR A 42 -9.57 13.62 -7.64
N THR A 43 -9.65 14.16 -6.42
CA THR A 43 -9.14 15.51 -6.10
C THR A 43 -8.21 15.47 -4.89
N ILE A 44 -7.50 16.57 -4.65
CA ILE A 44 -6.67 16.77 -3.45
C ILE A 44 -7.45 17.70 -2.52
N PRO A 45 -8.06 17.20 -1.42
CA PRO A 45 -8.88 18.02 -0.53
C PRO A 45 -8.09 19.10 0.22
N ASP A 46 -6.81 18.84 0.50
CA ASP A 46 -5.88 19.76 1.14
C ASP A 46 -4.60 19.83 0.32
N SER A 47 -4.44 20.91 -0.45
CA SER A 47 -3.26 21.14 -1.29
C SER A 47 -1.96 21.29 -0.50
N THR A 48 -2.03 21.54 0.81
CA THR A 48 -0.83 21.61 1.67
C THR A 48 -0.36 20.23 2.11
N ARG A 49 -1.19 19.20 1.93
CA ARG A 49 -0.93 17.80 2.29
C ARG A 49 -1.44 16.87 1.19
N PRO A 50 -0.82 16.92 0.00
CA PRO A 50 -1.19 16.03 -1.09
C PRO A 50 -0.99 14.56 -0.68
N PRO A 51 -1.74 13.62 -1.28
CA PRO A 51 -1.48 12.20 -1.16
C PRO A 51 -0.05 11.86 -1.55
N GLN A 52 0.65 11.15 -0.67
CA GLN A 52 2.05 10.81 -0.83
C GLN A 52 2.29 9.34 -0.50
N LEU A 53 3.37 8.82 -1.07
CA LEU A 53 3.83 7.45 -0.89
C LEU A 53 5.34 7.40 -0.71
N ARG A 54 5.81 6.36 -0.03
CA ARG A 54 7.21 5.93 -0.07
C ARG A 54 7.30 4.43 0.14
N ALA A 55 8.13 3.77 -0.65
CA ALA A 55 8.52 2.39 -0.38
C ALA A 55 9.81 2.42 0.44
N ASN A 56 9.77 1.81 1.63
CA ASN A 56 10.95 1.71 2.47
C ASN A 56 11.80 0.48 2.11
N LEU A 57 13.02 0.46 2.65
CA LEU A 57 14.03 -0.56 2.34
C LEU A 57 13.69 -1.96 2.88
N TRP A 58 12.60 -2.07 3.66
CA TRP A 58 12.09 -3.33 4.19
C TRP A 58 10.95 -3.90 3.35
N GLY A 59 10.69 -3.35 2.16
CA GLY A 59 9.62 -3.81 1.28
C GLY A 59 8.22 -3.45 1.83
N THR A 60 8.13 -2.34 2.55
CA THR A 60 6.85 -1.79 3.03
C THR A 60 6.56 -0.49 2.30
N LEU A 61 5.37 -0.41 1.72
CA LEU A 61 4.79 0.81 1.17
C LEU A 61 4.08 1.56 2.29
N GLU A 62 4.43 2.82 2.49
CA GLU A 62 3.75 3.74 3.37
C GLU A 62 3.01 4.78 2.54
N LEU A 63 1.80 5.11 2.96
CA LEU A 63 0.97 6.13 2.34
C LEU A 63 0.60 7.20 3.38
N SER A 64 0.33 8.42 2.91
CA SER A 64 -0.15 9.52 3.74
C SER A 64 -0.96 10.51 2.89
N GLY A 65 -1.72 11.38 3.55
CA GLY A 65 -2.56 12.39 2.92
C GLY A 65 -3.97 11.89 2.63
N ARG A 66 -4.76 12.72 1.94
CA ARG A 66 -6.19 12.46 1.68
C ARG A 66 -6.50 12.53 0.20
N ILE A 67 -7.29 11.58 -0.27
CA ILE A 67 -7.84 11.57 -1.62
C ILE A 67 -9.30 12.03 -1.54
N GLY A 68 -9.64 13.06 -2.30
CA GLY A 68 -11.01 13.51 -2.49
C GLY A 68 -11.72 12.67 -3.54
N LEU A 69 -12.93 12.24 -3.23
CA LEU A 69 -13.72 11.35 -4.08
C LEU A 69 -14.63 12.14 -5.02
N ALA A 70 -14.80 11.64 -6.25
CA ALA A 70 -15.69 12.21 -7.24
C ALA A 70 -17.12 12.32 -6.69
N ASP A 71 -17.78 13.45 -6.95
CA ASP A 71 -19.19 13.69 -6.59
C ASP A 71 -19.55 13.44 -5.11
N GLY A 72 -18.54 13.43 -4.22
CA GLY A 72 -18.72 13.12 -2.81
C GLY A 72 -19.20 11.69 -2.55
N ARG A 73 -18.78 10.73 -3.38
CA ARG A 73 -19.19 9.32 -3.26
C ARG A 73 -18.00 8.37 -3.44
N ALA A 74 -17.93 7.34 -2.60
CA ALA A 74 -17.09 6.18 -2.87
C ALA A 74 -17.91 5.16 -3.65
N VAL A 75 -17.36 4.67 -4.76
CA VAL A 75 -17.97 3.66 -5.63
C VAL A 75 -17.13 2.39 -5.54
N ASP A 76 -17.77 1.23 -5.37
CA ASP A 76 -17.04 -0.03 -5.31
C ASP A 76 -16.37 -0.32 -6.65
N GLY A 77 -15.10 -0.73 -6.62
CA GLY A 77 -14.34 -1.03 -7.83
C GLY A 77 -13.78 0.19 -8.57
N ALA A 78 -14.01 1.42 -8.09
CA ALA A 78 -13.46 2.61 -8.74
C ALA A 78 -11.95 2.74 -8.50
N VAL A 79 -11.20 3.08 -9.57
CA VAL A 79 -9.76 3.36 -9.47
C VAL A 79 -9.56 4.79 -9.00
N ILE A 80 -8.96 4.94 -7.82
CA ILE A 80 -8.80 6.24 -7.14
C ILE A 80 -7.38 6.81 -7.28
N ALA A 81 -6.39 5.97 -7.50
CA ALA A 81 -4.99 6.36 -7.70
C ALA A 81 -4.20 5.25 -8.38
N LEU A 82 -2.99 5.59 -8.85
CA LEU A 82 -2.05 4.66 -9.46
C LEU A 82 -0.72 4.71 -8.70
N LEU A 83 -0.26 3.54 -8.26
CA LEU A 83 1.07 3.35 -7.71
C LEU A 83 2.11 3.30 -8.83
N PRO A 84 3.29 3.90 -8.62
CA PRO A 84 4.42 3.74 -9.53
C PRO A 84 4.90 2.27 -9.55
N GLU A 85 5.51 1.85 -10.65
CA GLU A 85 5.91 0.45 -10.92
C GLU A 85 6.80 -0.16 -9.82
N ASP A 86 7.65 0.66 -9.21
CA ASP A 86 8.55 0.25 -8.12
C ASP A 86 7.84 0.00 -6.77
N CYS A 87 6.53 0.29 -6.71
CA CYS A 87 5.68 0.16 -5.53
C CYS A 87 4.55 -0.85 -5.71
N TRP A 88 4.58 -1.67 -6.77
CA TRP A 88 3.55 -2.67 -7.00
C TRP A 88 3.68 -3.83 -6.01
N PRO A 89 2.58 -4.23 -5.34
CA PRO A 89 2.62 -5.40 -4.49
C PRO A 89 2.66 -6.69 -5.34
N GLU A 90 3.35 -7.73 -4.88
CA GLU A 90 3.41 -9.02 -5.58
C GLU A 90 2.05 -9.73 -5.66
N VAL A 91 1.21 -9.51 -4.64
CA VAL A 91 -0.14 -10.05 -4.52
C VAL A 91 -1.11 -8.92 -4.14
N PRO A 92 -2.41 -9.02 -4.47
CA PRO A 92 -3.38 -8.01 -4.07
C PRO A 92 -3.38 -7.79 -2.55
N ARG A 93 -3.50 -6.52 -2.13
CA ARG A 93 -3.53 -6.12 -0.71
C ARG A 93 -4.72 -5.22 -0.44
N THR A 94 -5.57 -5.61 0.50
CA THR A 94 -6.72 -4.79 0.91
C THR A 94 -6.44 -4.21 2.29
N VAL A 95 -6.60 -2.89 2.43
CA VAL A 95 -6.41 -2.16 3.68
C VAL A 95 -7.63 -1.33 4.02
N SER A 96 -7.97 -1.29 5.30
CA SER A 96 -8.99 -0.37 5.80
C SER A 96 -8.43 1.06 5.80
N VAL A 97 -9.26 2.01 5.39
CA VAL A 97 -8.91 3.44 5.34
C VAL A 97 -9.91 4.26 6.11
N ALA A 98 -9.44 5.30 6.79
CA ALA A 98 -10.33 6.26 7.42
C ALA A 98 -11.06 7.08 6.35
N SER A 99 -12.31 7.45 6.60
CA SER A 99 -13.12 8.28 5.72
C SER A 99 -14.14 9.08 6.51
N ASP A 100 -14.79 10.04 5.86
CA ASP A 100 -15.97 10.72 6.39
C ASP A 100 -17.30 9.98 6.12
N ALA A 101 -17.22 8.75 5.59
CA ALA A 101 -18.40 7.93 5.37
C ALA A 101 -19.07 7.61 6.71
N ALA A 102 -20.34 7.97 6.86
CA ALA A 102 -21.06 7.73 8.10
C ALA A 102 -21.25 6.22 8.34
N ARG A 103 -20.51 5.67 9.31
CA ARG A 103 -20.65 4.30 9.85
C ARG A 103 -20.41 3.16 8.84
N ARG A 104 -19.66 3.40 7.77
CA ARG A 104 -19.26 2.36 6.81
C ARG A 104 -17.74 2.33 6.69
N GLU A 105 -17.18 1.14 6.84
CA GLU A 105 -15.76 0.93 6.61
C GLU A 105 -15.48 0.97 5.10
N LEU A 106 -14.52 1.80 4.72
CA LEU A 106 -13.98 1.85 3.37
C LEU A 106 -12.65 1.11 3.36
N HIS A 107 -12.45 0.37 2.28
CA HIS A 107 -11.19 -0.32 2.03
C HIS A 107 -10.58 0.19 0.73
N VAL A 108 -9.27 0.07 0.63
CA VAL A 108 -8.53 0.25 -0.62
C VAL A 108 -7.81 -1.04 -0.94
N GLU A 109 -8.04 -1.56 -2.13
CA GLU A 109 -7.28 -2.67 -2.69
C GLU A 109 -6.14 -2.12 -3.55
N LEU A 110 -4.92 -2.56 -3.25
CA LEU A 110 -3.73 -2.36 -4.06
C LEU A 110 -3.56 -3.58 -4.97
N THR A 111 -3.70 -3.38 -6.27
CA THR A 111 -3.57 -4.47 -7.25
C THR A 111 -2.11 -4.70 -7.64
N PRO A 112 -1.74 -5.91 -8.12
CA PRO A 112 -0.40 -6.20 -8.62
C PRO A 112 0.05 -5.39 -9.85
N LYS A 113 -0.86 -4.60 -10.44
CA LYS A 113 -0.59 -3.68 -11.56
C LYS A 113 -0.59 -2.22 -11.12
N GLY A 114 -0.49 -1.97 -9.81
CA GLY A 114 -0.41 -0.62 -9.23
C GLY A 114 -1.74 0.13 -9.13
N GLY A 115 -2.86 -0.44 -9.56
CA GLY A 115 -4.16 0.19 -9.35
C GLY A 115 -4.53 0.24 -7.86
N MET A 116 -4.94 1.40 -7.37
CA MET A 116 -5.59 1.57 -6.07
C MET A 116 -7.10 1.65 -6.30
N ILE A 117 -7.83 0.65 -5.79
CA ILE A 117 -9.25 0.46 -6.05
C ILE A 117 -10.03 0.64 -4.74
N SER A 118 -11.06 1.49 -4.72
CA SER A 118 -11.96 1.57 -3.57
C SER A 118 -12.82 0.31 -3.46
N ARG A 119 -12.89 -0.25 -2.25
CA ARG A 119 -13.68 -1.43 -1.93
C ARG A 119 -14.67 -1.14 -0.80
N LEU A 120 -15.91 -1.57 -1.02
CA LEU A 120 -17.04 -1.40 -0.10
C LEU A 120 -17.58 -2.78 0.31
N GLN A 121 -17.81 -2.98 1.61
CA GLN A 121 -18.22 -4.28 2.15
C GLN A 121 -19.49 -4.86 1.49
N ASP A 122 -20.43 -4.00 1.10
CA ASP A 122 -21.70 -4.43 0.49
C ASP A 122 -21.70 -4.33 -1.05
N GLY A 123 -20.64 -3.80 -1.68
CA GLY A 123 -20.58 -3.60 -3.14
C GLY A 123 -21.41 -2.42 -3.69
N TRP A 124 -21.94 -1.55 -2.81
CA TRP A 124 -22.74 -0.38 -3.18
C TRP A 124 -21.95 0.92 -3.08
N THR A 125 -22.48 1.98 -3.68
CA THR A 125 -21.97 3.35 -3.49
C THR A 125 -22.30 3.86 -2.08
N VAL A 126 -21.36 4.55 -1.43
CA VAL A 126 -21.59 5.28 -0.16
C VAL A 126 -21.26 6.75 -0.31
N LYS A 127 -21.95 7.60 0.44
CA LYS A 127 -21.61 9.02 0.55
C LYS A 127 -20.31 9.15 1.36
N ALA A 128 -19.27 9.68 0.73
CA ALA A 128 -17.96 9.92 1.32
C ALA A 128 -17.25 10.95 0.46
N THR A 129 -16.76 12.05 1.05
CA THR A 129 -16.07 13.10 0.30
C THR A 129 -14.57 12.88 0.23
N TRP A 130 -13.99 12.12 1.17
CA TRP A 130 -12.57 11.81 1.16
C TRP A 130 -12.27 10.45 1.79
N ILE A 131 -11.12 9.90 1.44
CA ILE A 131 -10.44 8.85 2.19
C ILE A 131 -9.09 9.35 2.68
N SER A 132 -8.66 8.89 3.85
CA SER A 132 -7.36 9.17 4.43
C SER A 132 -6.46 7.97 4.29
N LEU A 133 -5.27 8.20 3.76
CA LEU A 133 -4.20 7.22 3.66
C LEU A 133 -3.24 7.31 4.85
N ASP A 134 -3.48 8.22 5.80
CA ASP A 134 -2.62 8.39 6.97
C ASP A 134 -2.52 7.08 7.78
N ASN A 135 -1.28 6.70 8.09
CA ASN A 135 -0.91 5.45 8.78
C ASN A 135 -1.21 4.16 7.98
N VAL A 136 -1.49 4.24 6.67
CA VAL A 136 -1.59 3.05 5.85
C VAL A 136 -0.18 2.54 5.53
N SER A 137 0.07 1.29 5.89
CA SER A 137 1.34 0.61 5.70
C SER A 137 1.11 -0.80 5.17
N VAL A 138 1.72 -1.14 4.04
CA VAL A 138 1.47 -2.40 3.33
C VAL A 138 2.77 -3.09 2.96
N ARG A 139 2.87 -4.40 3.20
CA ARG A 139 3.98 -5.22 2.70
C ARG A 139 3.81 -5.46 1.20
N LEU A 140 4.81 -5.04 0.43
CA LEU A 140 4.87 -5.24 -1.02
C LEU A 140 5.16 -6.71 -1.38
N ASN A 141 5.97 -7.39 -0.56
CA ASN A 141 6.31 -8.78 -0.79
C ASN A 141 5.25 -9.71 -0.21
N GLY A 142 5.02 -10.85 -0.87
CA GLY A 142 4.32 -11.98 -0.30
C GLY A 142 5.17 -12.63 0.79
N GLN A 143 4.98 -12.28 2.06
CA GLN A 143 5.23 -13.30 3.07
C GLN A 143 4.06 -14.28 2.99
N GLU A 144 4.33 -15.48 2.47
CA GLU A 144 3.66 -16.69 2.92
C GLU A 144 3.74 -16.67 4.46
N GLU A 145 2.60 -16.46 5.11
CA GLU A 145 2.41 -17.06 6.42
C GLU A 145 2.50 -18.57 6.22
N GLU A 146 3.32 -19.22 7.04
CA GLU A 146 3.62 -20.67 7.04
C GLU A 146 2.40 -21.57 6.88
#